data_AF-A0A3D4FVX6-F1
#
_entry.id   AF-A0A3D4FVX6-F1
#
_cell.length_a   1.000
_cell.length_b   1.000
_cell.length_c   1.000
_cell.angle_alpha   90.00
_cell.angle_beta   90.00
_cell.angle_gamma   90.00
#
_symmetry.space_group_name_H-M   'P 1'
#
loop_
_entity.id
_entity.type
_entity.pdbx_description
1 polymer ?
#
loop_
_entity_poly.entity_id
_entity_poly.type
_entity_poly.pdbx_seq_one_letter_code
_entity_poly.pdbx_strand_id
1 'polypeptide(L)'
;EGRAKVVYGSRFLGGAPRMFFTQRMSNVFLTRLTNLLYGASLTDMETCYKLFTRDVVTGFTLVSNRFDVEPELTAKVLRAGLEIEEVPITYAGRSYREGKKINWRDFVSAVWTLVRFRL
;
A
#
# COMPACT_ATOMS: atom_id res chain seq x y z
N GLU A 1 9.89 -14.18 18.64
CA GLU A 1 9.47 -14.31 17.23
C GLU A 1 7.94 -14.29 17.19
N GLY A 2 7.31 -13.67 16.18
CA GLY A 2 5.84 -13.48 16.15
C GLY A 2 5.31 -12.14 16.68
N ARG A 3 6.08 -11.06 16.58
CA ARG A 3 5.68 -9.72 17.09
C ARG A 3 4.82 -8.90 16.10
N ALA A 4 4.99 -9.11 14.80
CA ALA A 4 4.31 -8.32 13.78
C ALA A 4 2.87 -8.81 13.54
N LYS A 5 1.89 -7.93 13.74
CA LYS A 5 0.49 -8.20 13.35
C LYS A 5 0.22 -7.90 11.89
N VAL A 6 1.02 -7.01 11.30
CA VAL A 6 0.90 -6.56 9.90
C VAL A 6 2.29 -6.51 9.28
N VAL A 7 2.44 -7.16 8.13
CA VAL A 7 3.71 -7.21 7.39
C VAL A 7 3.47 -6.88 5.92
N TYR A 8 4.20 -5.91 5.39
CA TYR A 8 4.15 -5.48 4.00
C TYR A 8 5.40 -5.94 3.26
N GLY A 9 5.24 -6.46 2.05
CA GLY A 9 6.37 -6.77 1.17
C GLY A 9 6.81 -5.52 0.42
N SER A 10 7.90 -4.87 0.83
CA SER A 10 8.39 -3.67 0.17
C SER A 10 9.20 -3.98 -1.08
N ARG A 11 8.78 -3.41 -2.21
CA ARG A 11 9.49 -3.50 -3.50
C ARG A 11 10.73 -2.60 -3.54
N PHE A 12 10.88 -1.68 -2.59
CA PHE A 12 11.94 -0.68 -2.57
C PHE A 12 13.06 -0.99 -1.56
N LEU A 13 12.83 -1.89 -0.59
CA LEU A 13 13.88 -2.32 0.36
C LEU A 13 14.93 -3.26 -0.26
N GLY A 14 14.53 -4.11 -1.22
CA GLY A 14 15.39 -5.17 -1.79
C GLY A 14 16.14 -4.79 -3.08
N GLY A 15 16.03 -3.54 -3.54
CA GLY A 15 16.64 -3.09 -4.80
C GLY A 15 15.66 -2.29 -5.68
N ALA A 16 16.06 -2.05 -6.94
CA ALA A 16 15.21 -1.31 -7.88
C ALA A 16 14.15 -2.23 -8.51
N PRO A 17 12.84 -1.99 -8.29
CA PRO A 17 11.81 -2.83 -8.87
C PRO A 17 11.75 -2.69 -10.39
N ARG A 18 11.49 -3.79 -11.09
CA ARG A 18 11.21 -3.77 -12.53
C ARG A 18 9.80 -3.24 -12.78
N MET A 19 9.68 -1.91 -12.80
CA MET A 19 8.43 -1.20 -13.09
C MET A 19 8.68 0.06 -13.91
N PHE A 20 7.62 0.58 -14.54
CA PHE A 20 7.72 1.84 -15.27
C PHE A 20 8.07 2.99 -14.31
N PHE A 21 8.90 3.92 -14.78
CA PHE A 21 9.35 5.06 -13.99
C PHE A 21 8.17 5.89 -13.43
N THR A 22 7.13 6.11 -14.23
CA THR A 22 5.91 6.81 -13.80
C THR A 22 5.21 6.11 -12.64
N GLN A 23 5.10 4.79 -12.68
CA GLN A 23 4.50 3.99 -11.61
C GLN A 23 5.36 4.02 -10.34
N ARG A 24 6.69 3.98 -10.50
CA ARG A 24 7.62 4.16 -9.39
C ARG A 24 7.39 5.51 -8.71
N MET A 25 7.32 6.59 -9.48
CA MET A 25 7.07 7.94 -8.94
C MET A 25 5.71 8.05 -8.26
N SER A 26 4.66 7.46 -8.84
CA SER A 26 3.32 7.41 -8.24
C SER A 26 3.31 6.67 -6.90
N ASN A 27 3.97 5.50 -6.81
CA ASN A 27 4.03 4.72 -5.57
C ASN A 27 4.84 5.44 -4.49
N VAL A 28 5.96 6.06 -4.85
CA VAL A 28 6.75 6.88 -3.92
C VAL A 28 5.92 8.05 -3.41
N PHE A 29 5.20 8.74 -4.29
CA PHE A 29 4.32 9.84 -3.90
C PHE A 29 3.23 9.37 -2.93
N LEU A 30 2.49 8.32 -3.27
CA LEU A 30 1.42 7.78 -2.42
C LEU A 30 1.95 7.35 -1.06
N THR A 31 3.11 6.68 -1.02
CA THR A 31 3.76 6.27 0.22
C THR A 31 4.13 7.48 1.08
N ARG A 32 4.73 8.52 0.48
CA ARG A 32 5.08 9.75 1.21
C ARG A 32 3.84 10.48 1.73
N LEU A 33 2.77 10.51 0.94
CA LEU A 33 1.49 11.07 1.35
C LEU A 33 0.92 10.30 2.55
N THR A 34 0.91 8.96 2.51
CA THR A 34 0.47 8.13 3.65
C THR A 34 1.31 8.41 4.89
N ASN A 35 2.63 8.43 4.77
CA ASN A 35 3.53 8.72 5.88
C ASN A 35 3.24 10.09 6.51
N LEU A 36 3.01 11.10 5.67
CA LEU A 36 2.65 12.45 6.13
C LEU A 36 1.30 12.47 6.84
N LEU A 37 0.27 11.86 6.25
CA LEU A 37 -1.09 11.89 6.78
C LEU A 37 -1.23 11.10 8.09
N TYR A 38 -0.59 9.93 8.17
CA TYR A 38 -0.81 8.98 9.25
C TYR A 38 0.37 8.85 10.22
N GLY A 39 1.45 9.62 10.02
CA GLY A 39 2.64 9.57 10.89
C GLY A 39 3.41 8.25 10.81
N ALA A 40 3.38 7.59 9.64
CA ALA A 40 4.05 6.31 9.41
C ALA A 40 5.43 6.50 8.73
N SER A 41 6.24 5.45 8.72
CA SER A 41 7.56 5.41 8.07
C SER A 41 7.67 4.26 7.08
N LEU A 42 6.70 4.14 6.17
CA LEU A 42 6.66 3.12 5.13
C LEU A 42 7.59 3.46 3.95
N THR A 43 8.13 2.43 3.32
CA THR A 43 8.87 2.50 2.06
C THR A 43 8.01 2.16 0.86
N ASP A 44 6.98 1.31 1.03
CA ASP A 44 6.09 0.89 -0.05
C ASP A 44 4.65 0.62 0.43
N MET A 45 3.79 1.65 0.42
CA MET A 45 2.40 1.51 0.86
C MET A 45 1.54 0.70 -0.11
N GLU A 46 1.69 0.95 -1.42
CA GLU A 46 0.89 0.36 -2.51
C GLU A 46 1.45 -1.01 -2.96
N THR A 47 1.96 -1.78 -2.01
CA THR A 47 2.43 -3.13 -2.27
C THR A 47 1.26 -4.10 -2.30
N CYS A 48 1.22 -4.98 -3.30
CA CYS A 48 0.18 -6.00 -3.39
C CYS A 48 0.43 -7.21 -2.47
N TYR A 49 1.55 -7.23 -1.72
CA TYR A 49 1.87 -8.29 -0.78
C TYR A 49 1.77 -7.77 0.64
N LYS A 50 0.65 -8.10 1.28
CA LYS A 50 0.36 -7.74 2.67
C LYS A 50 -0.12 -8.95 3.43
N LEU A 51 0.45 -9.15 4.61
CA LEU A 51 0.10 -10.21 5.55
C LEU A 51 -0.46 -9.57 6.80
N PHE A 52 -1.54 -10.14 7.30
CA PHE A 52 -2.26 -9.68 8.47
C PHE A 52 -2.59 -10.86 9.34
N THR A 53 -2.53 -10.69 10.65
CA THR A 53 -3.14 -11.65 11.57
C THR A 53 -4.66 -11.59 11.46
N ARG A 54 -5.32 -12.71 11.79
CA ARG A 54 -6.78 -12.83 11.66
C ARG A 54 -7.53 -11.75 12.42
N ASP A 55 -7.11 -11.44 13.64
CA ASP A 55 -7.72 -10.43 14.52
C ASP A 55 -7.75 -9.05 13.87
N VAL A 56 -6.70 -8.68 13.14
CA VAL A 56 -6.62 -7.40 12.43
C VAL A 56 -7.65 -7.34 11.30
N VAL A 57 -7.69 -8.35 10.43
CA VAL A 57 -8.58 -8.34 9.25
C VAL A 57 -10.04 -8.40 9.66
N THR A 58 -10.38 -9.21 10.67
CA THR A 58 -11.77 -9.32 11.14
C THR A 58 -12.26 -8.08 11.87
N GLY A 59 -11.35 -7.21 12.33
CA GLY A 59 -11.71 -5.95 12.98
C GLY A 59 -12.10 -4.83 12.01
N PHE A 60 -11.89 -5.00 10.70
CA PHE A 60 -12.13 -3.95 9.72
C PHE A 60 -13.24 -4.32 8.72
N THR A 61 -14.26 -3.46 8.63
CA THR A 61 -15.26 -3.53 7.56
C THR A 61 -14.80 -2.69 6.37
N LEU A 62 -14.33 -3.31 5.29
CA LEU A 62 -13.92 -2.60 4.06
C LEU A 62 -15.14 -2.10 3.28
N VAL A 63 -15.08 -0.87 2.78
CA VAL A 63 -16.16 -0.25 1.99
C VAL A 63 -15.69 0.21 0.60
N SER A 64 -14.38 0.31 0.38
CA SER A 64 -13.79 0.62 -0.91
C SER A 64 -13.86 -0.59 -1.86
N ASN A 65 -13.71 -0.31 -3.15
CA ASN A 65 -13.71 -1.33 -4.20
C ASN A 65 -12.46 -1.18 -5.07
N ARG A 66 -12.11 -2.24 -5.81
CA ARG A 66 -10.99 -2.25 -6.77
C ARG A 66 -9.65 -1.89 -6.10
N PHE A 67 -8.97 -0.87 -6.60
CA PHE A 67 -7.65 -0.44 -6.15
C PHE A 67 -7.72 0.32 -4.81
N ASP A 68 -8.85 0.92 -4.49
CA ASP A 68 -9.03 1.75 -3.28
C ASP A 68 -9.07 0.93 -1.99
N VAL A 69 -9.17 -0.39 -2.08
CA VAL A 69 -9.11 -1.30 -0.93
C VAL A 69 -7.74 -1.20 -0.24
N GLU A 70 -6.67 -1.08 -1.03
CA GLU A 70 -5.30 -0.98 -0.54
C GLU A 70 -5.05 0.25 0.36
N PRO A 71 -5.36 1.48 -0.10
CA PRO A 71 -5.22 2.67 0.72
C PRO A 71 -6.21 2.69 1.90
N GLU A 72 -7.44 2.20 1.73
CA GLU A 72 -8.39 2.07 2.85
C GLU A 72 -7.86 1.14 3.95
N LEU A 73 -7.37 -0.04 3.57
CA LEU A 73 -6.87 -1.03 4.52
C LEU A 73 -5.67 -0.46 5.29
N THR A 74 -4.72 0.16 4.58
CA THR A 74 -3.55 0.79 5.23
C THR A 74 -3.97 1.93 6.14
N ALA A 75 -4.90 2.78 5.71
CA ALA A 75 -5.43 3.87 6.52
C ALA A 75 -6.04 3.36 7.83
N LYS A 76 -6.82 2.28 7.78
CA LYS A 76 -7.45 1.68 8.97
C LYS A 76 -6.43 1.05 9.91
N VAL A 77 -5.45 0.33 9.37
CA VAL A 77 -4.35 -0.25 10.16
C VAL A 77 -3.60 0.84 10.92
N LEU A 78 -3.17 1.89 10.23
CA LEU A 78 -2.43 2.99 10.84
C LEU A 78 -3.28 3.78 11.85
N ARG A 79 -4.58 3.98 11.57
CA ARG A 79 -5.51 4.61 12.53
C ARG A 79 -5.80 3.76 13.76
N ALA A 80 -5.71 2.43 13.64
CA ALA A 80 -5.81 1.52 14.78
C ALA A 80 -4.54 1.51 15.64
N GLY A 81 -3.51 2.30 15.28
CA GLY A 81 -2.23 2.35 16.01
C GLY A 81 -1.40 1.08 15.84
N LEU A 82 -1.68 0.28 14.81
CA LEU A 82 -0.92 -0.92 14.51
C LEU A 82 0.34 -0.56 13.73
N GLU A 83 1.46 -1.14 14.13
CA GLU A 83 2.72 -1.04 13.40
C GLU A 83 2.71 -1.96 12.18
N ILE A 84 3.28 -1.46 11.09
CA ILE A 84 3.45 -2.20 9.84
C ILE A 84 4.95 -2.45 9.68
N GLU A 85 5.33 -3.72 9.70
CA GLU A 85 6.71 -4.12 9.40
C GLU A 85 6.89 -4.32 7.89
N GLU A 86 8.05 -3.96 7.35
CA GLU A 86 8.34 -4.12 5.93
C GLU A 86 9.45 -5.15 5.70
N VAL A 87 9.20 -6.09 4.79
CA VAL A 87 10.17 -7.09 4.35
C VAL A 87 10.50 -6.90 2.87
N PRO A 88 11.77 -7.04 2.44
CA PRO A 88 12.12 -6.86 1.04
C PRO A 88 11.51 -7.96 0.16
N ILE A 89 10.96 -7.59 -0.99
CA ILE A 89 10.46 -8.52 -2.01
C ILE A 89 11.05 -8.23 -3.39
N THR A 90 11.12 -9.27 -4.22
CA THR A 90 11.44 -9.11 -5.65
C THR A 90 10.15 -8.88 -6.44
N TYR A 91 10.12 -7.83 -7.25
CA TYR A 91 8.95 -7.48 -8.06
C TYR A 91 9.28 -7.38 -9.56
N ALA A 92 8.55 -8.17 -10.34
CA ALA A 92 8.55 -8.13 -11.80
C ALA A 92 7.18 -7.61 -12.28
N GLY A 93 7.12 -6.32 -12.60
CA GLY A 93 5.88 -5.69 -13.05
C GLY A 93 5.52 -6.06 -14.48
N ARG A 94 4.25 -6.40 -14.72
CA ARG A 94 3.70 -6.58 -16.07
C ARG A 94 3.74 -5.29 -16.89
N SER A 95 3.95 -5.41 -18.20
CA SER A 95 3.76 -4.34 -19.17
C SER A 95 2.28 -4.07 -19.46
N TYR A 96 1.97 -2.96 -20.12
CA TYR A 96 0.60 -2.68 -20.61
C TYR A 96 0.15 -3.68 -21.68
N ARG A 97 1.09 -4.22 -22.48
CA ARG A 97 0.81 -5.25 -23.49
C ARG A 97 0.42 -6.59 -22.85
N GLU A 98 0.95 -6.88 -21.67
CA GLU A 98 0.59 -8.05 -20.85
C GLU A 98 -0.71 -7.85 -20.04
N GLY A 99 -1.51 -6.84 -20.38
CA GLY A 99 -2.83 -6.62 -19.79
C GLY A 99 -2.81 -5.93 -18.43
N LYS A 100 -1.84 -5.05 -18.16
CA LYS A 100 -1.88 -4.18 -16.97
C LYS A 100 -3.11 -3.24 -17.05
N LYS A 101 -4.01 -3.35 -16.08
CA LYS A 101 -5.30 -2.63 -16.04
C LYS A 101 -5.26 -1.31 -15.27
N ILE A 102 -4.18 -1.05 -14.52
CA ILE A 102 -4.04 0.16 -13.69
C ILE A 102 -3.83 1.40 -14.57
N ASN A 103 -4.52 2.48 -14.23
CA ASN A 103 -4.51 3.75 -14.95
C ASN A 103 -4.44 4.94 -13.98
N TRP A 104 -4.33 6.16 -14.51
CA TRP A 104 -4.17 7.38 -13.70
C TRP A 104 -5.39 7.68 -12.81
N ARG A 105 -6.59 7.18 -13.14
CA ARG A 105 -7.77 7.35 -12.30
C ARG A 105 -7.63 6.58 -11.00
N ASP A 106 -6.97 5.41 -11.03
CA ASP A 106 -6.68 4.63 -9.82
C ASP A 106 -5.75 5.41 -8.88
N PHE A 107 -4.79 6.18 -9.43
CA PHE A 107 -3.94 7.06 -8.63
C PHE A 107 -4.73 8.18 -7.94
N VAL A 108 -5.62 8.87 -8.67
CA VAL A 108 -6.46 9.94 -8.08
C VAL A 108 -7.41 9.36 -7.05
N SER A 109 -8.00 8.19 -7.33
CA SER A 109 -8.88 7.48 -6.39
C SER A 109 -8.15 7.06 -5.11
N ALA A 110 -6.91 6.59 -5.23
CA ALA A 110 -6.07 6.24 -4.09
C ALA A 110 -5.75 7.46 -3.22
N VAL A 111 -5.36 8.59 -3.82
CA VAL A 111 -5.14 9.86 -3.10
C VAL A 111 -6.40 10.28 -2.36
N TRP A 112 -7.55 10.27 -3.04
CA TRP A 112 -8.83 10.62 -2.42
C TRP A 112 -9.18 9.69 -1.27
N THR A 113 -8.97 8.38 -1.42
CA THR A 113 -9.23 7.38 -0.39
C THR A 113 -8.37 7.63 0.85
N LEU A 114 -7.06 7.87 0.70
CA LEU A 114 -6.18 8.20 1.84
C LEU A 114 -6.65 9.47 2.56
N VAL A 115 -7.00 10.52 1.83
CA VAL A 115 -7.48 11.76 2.46
C VAL A 115 -8.82 11.54 3.16
N ARG A 116 -9.76 10.85 2.49
CA ARG A 116 -11.10 10.56 3.02
C ARG A 116 -11.07 9.77 4.32
N PHE A 117 -10.21 8.76 4.44
CA PHE A 117 -10.13 7.94 5.66
C PHE A 117 -9.29 8.58 6.76
N ARG A 118 -8.54 9.64 6.44
CA ARG A 118 -7.78 10.41 7.42
C ARG A 118 -8.64 11.45 8.13
N LEU A 119 -9.51 12.12 7.39
CA LEU A 119 -10.54 13.03 7.90
C LEU A 119 -11.61 12.27 8.69
#